data_AF-A0A2D6FLX0-F1
#
_entry.id   AF-A0A2D6FLX0-F1
#
_cell.length_a   1.000
_cell.length_b   1.000
_cell.length_c   1.000
_cell.angle_alpha   90.00
_cell.angle_beta   90.00
_cell.angle_gamma   90.00
#
_symmetry.space_group_name_H-M   'P 1'
#
loop_
_entity.id
_entity.type
_entity.pdbx_description
1 polymer ?
#
loop_
_entity_poly.entity_id
_entity_poly.type
_entity_poly.pdbx_seq_one_letter_code
_entity_poly.pdbx_strand_id
1 'polypeptide(L)'
;MQTKVEVSKRGRPPVEISWPDVVFTAQDVVDTLPKKVSRVTIHSKLNKAVDEGNLTVVGMAKTKNGRPRTKYKKALPDSEEFRCDG
;
A
#
# COMPACT_ATOMS: atom_id res chain seq x y z
N MET A 1 7.95 -33.88 4.79
CA MET A 1 7.31 -33.16 3.67
C MET A 1 6.39 -32.12 4.31
N GLN A 2 6.77 -30.85 4.32
CA GLN A 2 6.08 -29.81 5.11
C GLN A 2 4.71 -29.47 4.49
N THR A 3 3.69 -29.54 5.33
CA THR A 3 2.28 -29.28 5.05
C THR A 3 2.01 -27.78 4.96
N LYS A 4 1.77 -27.26 3.75
CA LYS A 4 1.20 -25.92 3.57
C LYS A 4 -0.32 -26.02 3.70
N VAL A 5 -0.82 -25.78 4.90
CA VAL A 5 -2.25 -25.77 5.20
C VAL A 5 -2.88 -24.54 4.52
N GLU A 6 -3.52 -24.74 3.37
CA GLU A 6 -4.34 -23.72 2.72
C GLU A 6 -5.64 -23.54 3.50
N VAL A 7 -5.60 -22.65 4.50
CA VAL A 7 -6.80 -22.22 5.23
C VAL A 7 -7.66 -21.39 4.28
N SER A 8 -8.59 -22.05 3.59
CA SER A 8 -9.71 -21.43 2.87
C SER A 8 -10.58 -20.66 3.86
N LYS A 9 -10.20 -19.41 4.17
CA LYS A 9 -11.06 -18.50 4.92
C LYS A 9 -12.15 -17.97 3.98
N ARG A 10 -13.41 -18.23 4.32
CA ARG A 10 -14.55 -17.45 3.80
C ARG A 10 -14.27 -15.97 4.06
N GLY A 11 -13.96 -15.22 3.01
CA GLY A 11 -13.59 -13.82 3.08
C GLY A 11 -12.80 -13.42 1.85
N ARG A 12 -12.95 -12.17 1.41
CA ARG A 12 -12.30 -11.62 0.20
C ARG A 12 -10.81 -11.98 0.21
N PRO A 13 -10.26 -12.54 -0.88
CA PRO A 13 -8.86 -13.00 -0.91
C PRO A 13 -7.91 -11.88 -0.45
N PRO A 14 -6.83 -12.22 0.27
CA PRO A 14 -5.80 -11.25 0.63
C PRO A 14 -5.21 -10.72 -0.68
N VAL A 15 -5.60 -9.50 -1.04
CA VAL A 15 -5.05 -8.85 -2.22
C VAL A 15 -3.67 -8.31 -1.81
N GLU A 16 -2.61 -8.74 -2.47
CA GLU A 16 -1.31 -8.11 -2.31
C GLU A 16 -1.27 -6.88 -3.24
N ILE A 17 -1.03 -5.70 -2.67
CA ILE A 17 -0.90 -4.47 -3.45
C ILE A 17 0.59 -4.11 -3.45
N SER A 18 1.21 -4.18 -4.62
CA SER A 18 2.54 -3.61 -4.81
C SER A 18 2.43 -2.10 -4.91
N TRP A 19 3.04 -1.39 -3.96
CA TRP A 19 3.06 0.07 -3.96
C TRP A 19 4.20 0.58 -4.86
N PRO A 20 3.94 1.59 -5.71
CA PRO A 20 5.00 2.23 -6.48
C PRO A 20 6.07 2.84 -5.58
N ASP A 21 7.33 2.79 -6.00
CA ASP A 21 8.45 3.45 -5.30
C ASP A 21 8.46 4.98 -5.54
N VAL A 22 7.74 5.43 -6.57
CA VAL A 22 7.56 6.84 -6.90
C VAL A 22 6.48 7.49 -6.03
N VAL A 23 6.39 8.82 -6.04
CA VAL A 23 5.27 9.51 -5.38
C VAL A 23 4.00 9.28 -6.17
N PHE A 24 3.03 8.61 -5.57
CA PHE A 24 1.76 8.26 -6.21
C PHE A 24 0.56 8.83 -5.44
N THR A 25 -0.61 8.82 -6.07
CA THR A 25 -1.88 9.17 -5.40
C THR A 25 -2.77 7.94 -5.29
N ALA A 26 -3.75 7.97 -4.39
CA ALA A 26 -4.72 6.88 -4.28
C ALA A 26 -5.42 6.57 -5.62
N GLN A 27 -5.64 7.59 -6.46
CA GLN A 27 -6.24 7.42 -7.76
C GLN A 27 -5.30 6.78 -8.78
N ASP A 28 -4.01 7.08 -8.69
CA ASP A 28 -2.99 6.44 -9.52
C ASP A 28 -2.99 4.93 -9.29
N VAL A 29 -2.95 4.50 -8.02
CA VAL A 29 -3.03 3.09 -7.64
C VAL A 29 -4.34 2.42 -8.10
N VAL A 30 -5.46 3.13 -8.04
CA VAL A 30 -6.75 2.64 -8.55
C VAL A 30 -6.69 2.42 -10.06
N ASP A 31 -5.99 3.27 -10.80
CA ASP A 31 -5.86 3.21 -12.26
C ASP A 31 -4.86 2.14 -12.69
N THR A 32 -3.72 2.03 -11.98
CA THR A 32 -2.66 1.04 -12.27
C THR A 32 -3.05 -0.39 -11.89
N LEU A 33 -3.90 -0.59 -10.86
CA LEU A 33 -4.34 -1.92 -10.47
C LEU A 33 -5.46 -2.44 -11.39
N PRO A 34 -5.28 -3.56 -12.10
CA PRO A 34 -6.29 -4.07 -13.01
C PRO A 34 -7.51 -4.60 -12.25
N LYS A 35 -8.57 -3.79 -12.18
CA LYS A 35 -10.02 -4.09 -11.93
C LYS A 35 -10.45 -5.00 -10.77
N LYS A 36 -9.55 -5.63 -10.02
CA LYS A 36 -9.89 -6.60 -8.94
C LYS A 36 -10.08 -5.96 -7.57
N VAL A 37 -9.83 -4.66 -7.41
CA VAL A 37 -9.86 -3.99 -6.11
C VAL A 37 -10.74 -2.76 -6.16
N SER A 38 -11.77 -2.73 -5.31
CA SER A 38 -12.65 -1.57 -5.16
C SER A 38 -11.89 -0.38 -4.55
N ARG A 39 -12.23 0.84 -4.97
CA ARG A 39 -11.65 2.09 -4.42
C ARG A 39 -11.60 2.10 -2.89
N VAL A 40 -12.69 1.72 -2.23
CA VAL A 40 -12.79 1.66 -0.76
C VAL A 40 -11.71 0.76 -0.16
N THR A 41 -11.48 -0.42 -0.75
CA THR A 41 -10.46 -1.35 -0.29
C THR A 41 -9.06 -0.77 -0.45
N ILE A 42 -8.79 -0.04 -1.54
CA ILE A 42 -7.50 0.64 -1.75
C ILE A 42 -7.28 1.69 -0.67
N HIS A 43 -8.29 2.51 -0.36
CA HIS A 43 -8.21 3.48 0.74
C HIS A 43 -7.95 2.81 2.10
N SER A 44 -8.67 1.73 2.42
CA SER A 44 -8.42 0.98 3.65
C SER A 44 -6.99 0.44 3.71
N LYS A 45 -6.45 -0.03 2.57
CA LYS A 45 -5.07 -0.54 2.52
C LYS A 45 -4.02 0.55 2.56
N LEU A 46 -4.26 1.70 1.94
CA LEU A 46 -3.38 2.86 2.06
C LEU A 46 -3.29 3.28 3.52
N ASN A 47 -4.43 3.42 4.20
CA ASN A 47 -4.44 3.79 5.61
C ASN A 47 -3.72 2.75 6.48
N LYS A 48 -3.96 1.46 6.25
CA LYS A 48 -3.22 0.39 6.94
C LYS A 48 -1.71 0.43 6.66
N ALA A 49 -1.31 0.58 5.41
CA ALA A 49 0.10 0.64 5.05
C ALA A 49 0.79 1.90 5.58
N VAL A 50 0.06 3.01 5.73
CA VAL A 50 0.56 4.21 6.42
C VAL A 50 0.69 3.97 7.93
N ASP A 51 -0.29 3.32 8.55
CA ASP A 51 -0.28 2.96 9.98
C ASP A 51 0.83 1.96 10.32
N GLU A 52 1.05 0.97 9.46
CA GLU A 52 2.13 -0.01 9.54
C GLU A 52 3.52 0.60 9.25
N GLY A 53 3.59 1.85 8.79
CA GLY A 53 4.85 2.51 8.42
C GLY A 53 5.43 2.09 7.07
N ASN A 54 4.72 1.27 6.29
CA ASN A 54 5.11 0.86 4.93
C ASN A 54 4.97 2.01 3.90
N LEU A 55 4.10 2.99 4.18
CA LEU A 55 3.89 4.19 3.34
C LEU A 55 3.97 5.46 4.18
N THR A 56 4.46 6.54 3.58
CA THR A 56 4.45 7.86 4.19
C THR A 56 3.62 8.83 3.35
N VAL A 57 2.82 9.65 4.03
CA VAL A 57 2.11 10.76 3.39
C VAL A 57 3.11 11.90 3.14
N VAL A 58 3.49 12.09 1.89
CA VAL A 58 4.45 13.14 1.47
C VAL A 58 3.79 14.51 1.27
N GLY A 59 2.45 14.57 1.21
CA GLY A 59 1.71 15.83 1.15
C GLY A 59 0.44 15.74 0.32
N MET A 60 -0.03 16.89 -0.17
CA MET A 60 -1.25 16.99 -0.97
C MET A 60 -0.96 17.57 -2.36
N ALA A 61 -1.47 16.90 -3.40
CA ALA A 61 -1.53 17.41 -4.76
C ALA A 61 -2.76 18.32 -4.90
N LYS A 62 -2.54 19.61 -5.17
CA LYS A 62 -3.60 20.50 -5.63
C LYS A 62 -3.96 20.10 -7.06
N THR A 63 -5.22 19.75 -7.31
CA THR A 63 -5.70 19.49 -8.68
C THR A 63 -6.29 20.79 -9.23
N LYS A 64 -6.14 21.03 -10.54
CA LYS A 64 -6.58 22.29 -11.20
C LYS A 64 -8.08 22.56 -11.02
N ASN A 65 -8.91 21.54 -10.82
CA ASN A 65 -10.36 21.67 -10.80
C ASN A 65 -11.06 20.67 -9.86
N GLY A 66 -10.52 20.42 -8.66
CA GLY A 66 -11.12 19.44 -7.75
C GLY A 66 -10.50 19.37 -6.36
N ARG A 67 -10.99 18.40 -5.57
CA ARG A 67 -10.53 18.14 -4.20
C ARG A 67 -9.02 17.82 -4.21
N PRO A 68 -8.23 18.37 -3.27
CA PRO A 68 -6.82 18.03 -3.15
C PRO A 68 -6.67 16.51 -2.91
N ARG A 69 -5.66 15.92 -3.54
CA ARG A 69 -5.39 14.48 -3.43
C ARG A 69 -4.18 14.24 -2.57
N THR A 70 -4.27 13.31 -1.62
CA THR A 70 -3.13 12.91 -0.81
C THR A 70 -2.12 12.16 -1.68
N LYS A 71 -0.86 12.59 -1.59
CA LYS A 71 0.29 11.94 -2.19
C LYS A 71 0.92 11.02 -1.15
N TYR A 72 1.18 9.79 -1.57
CA TYR A 72 1.83 8.76 -0.78
C TYR A 72 3.17 8.44 -1.44
N LYS A 73 4.12 8.04 -0.62
CA LYS A 73 5.40 7.49 -1.06
C LYS A 73 5.65 6.23 -0.25
N LYS A 74 6.26 5.23 -0.88
CA LYS A 74 6.75 4.06 -0.14
C LYS A 74 7.81 4.50 0.86
N ALA A 75 7.64 4.10 2.11
CA ALA A 75 8.73 4.18 3.06
C ALA A 75 9.73 3.12 2.60
N LEU A 76 10.85 3.55 2.06
CA LEU A 76 11.97 2.64 1.87
C LEU A 76 12.29 2.10 3.27
N PRO A 77 12.38 0.77 3.46
CA PRO A 77 13.07 0.28 4.63
C PRO A 77 14.50 0.78 4.44
N ASP A 78 14.84 1.87 5.13
CA ASP A 78 16.24 2.11 5.43
C ASP A 78 16.72 0.79 6.03
N SER A 79 17.67 0.17 5.35
CA SER A 79 18.10 -1.18 5.62
C SER A 79 18.66 -1.21 7.02
N GLU A 80 17.80 -1.54 8.00
CA GLU A 80 18.23 -1.82 9.34
C GLU A 80 18.77 -3.27 9.35
N GLU A 81 19.88 -3.47 8.63
CA GLU A 81 20.88 -4.45 9.01
C GLU A 81 21.52 -3.97 10.32
N PHE A 82 20.79 -4.03 11.44
CA PHE A 82 21.46 -4.17 12.74
C PHE A 82 21.70 -5.66 12.97
N ARG A 83 22.73 -6.16 12.28
CA ARG A 83 23.56 -7.24 12.80
C ARG A 83 24.28 -6.68 14.03
N CYS A 84 23.78 -6.95 15.22
CA CYS A 84 24.60 -6.93 16.42
C CYS A 84 24.56 -8.34 17.03
N ASP A 85 25.45 -9.18 16.51
CA ASP A 85 26.01 -10.33 17.23
C ASP A 85 27.14 -9.79 18.11
N GLY A 86 27.13 -10.13 19.41
CA GLY A 86 28.11 -9.70 20.39
C GLY A 86 27.66 -9.96 21.82
#